data_AF-A0A0B6YL74-F1
#
_entry.id   AF-A0A0B6YL74-F1
#
_cell.length_a   1.000
_cell.length_b   1.000
_cell.length_c   1.000
_cell.angle_alpha   90.00
_cell.angle_beta   90.00
_cell.angle_gamma   90.00
#
_symmetry.space_group_name_H-M   'P 1'
#
loop_
_entity.id
_entity.type
_entity.pdbx_description
1 polymer ?
#
loop_
_entity_poly.entity_id
_entity_poly.type
_entity_poly.pdbx_seq_one_letter_code
_entity_poly.pdbx_strand_id
1 'polypeptide(L)'
;TRKAFINICQNDKIEKPKANKQSGPDGKRGVMWQIPHSFAPPRDDNDKTEQLCKVFDVVFHPDTYRMANSNARFKKLVEDTAID
;
A
#
# COMPACT_ATOMS: atom_id res chain seq x y z
N THR A 1 17.97 7.56 -13.96
CA THR A 1 16.91 7.32 -12.95
C THR A 1 17.51 6.55 -11.80
N ARG A 2 17.22 6.92 -10.55
CA ARG A 2 17.74 6.26 -9.34
C ARG A 2 16.79 5.13 -8.93
N LYS A 3 17.31 3.98 -8.52
CA LYS A 3 16.50 2.85 -8.05
C LYS A 3 15.74 3.26 -6.78
N ALA A 4 14.49 2.82 -6.66
CA ALA A 4 13.69 3.00 -5.46
C ALA A 4 13.16 1.65 -4.94
N PHE A 5 13.11 1.51 -3.63
CA PHE A 5 12.49 0.39 -2.94
C PHE A 5 11.38 0.90 -2.03
N ILE A 6 10.25 0.21 -2.02
CA ILE A 6 9.13 0.53 -1.15
C ILE A 6 8.92 -0.68 -0.23
N ASN A 7 9.12 -0.49 1.06
CA ASN A 7 8.80 -1.49 2.07
C ASN A 7 7.33 -1.38 2.45
N ILE A 8 6.60 -2.48 2.30
CA ILE A 8 5.22 -2.60 2.76
C ILE A 8 5.27 -3.11 4.21
N CYS A 9 5.08 -2.20 5.15
CA CYS A 9 5.19 -2.43 6.59
C CYS A 9 3.80 -2.58 7.22
N GLN A 10 3.76 -3.14 8.44
CA GLN A 10 2.52 -3.32 9.19
C GLN A 10 2.62 -2.80 10.64
N ASN A 11 1.58 -2.12 11.12
CA ASN A 11 1.45 -1.66 12.50
C ASN A 11 -0.03 -1.56 12.90
N ASP A 12 -0.40 -2.07 14.08
CA ASP A 12 -1.78 -2.11 14.56
C ASP A 12 -2.34 -0.75 15.01
N LYS A 13 -1.50 0.29 15.10
CA LYS A 13 -1.91 1.68 15.33
C LYS A 13 -2.49 2.36 14.09
N ILE A 14 -2.27 1.81 12.90
CA ILE A 14 -2.90 2.30 11.67
C ILE A 14 -4.37 1.83 11.67
N GLU A 15 -5.29 2.67 11.22
CA GLU A 15 -6.70 2.27 11.15
C GLU A 15 -6.91 1.10 10.16
N LYS A 16 -7.85 0.20 10.49
CA LYS A 16 -8.21 -0.96 9.65
C LYS A 16 -8.74 -0.53 8.28
N PRO A 17 -8.55 -1.36 7.23
CA PRO A 17 -9.15 -1.08 5.92
C PRO A 17 -10.68 -1.17 6.01
N LYS A 18 -11.38 -0.26 5.33
CA LYS A 18 -12.85 -0.22 5.32
C LYS A 18 -13.37 -0.40 3.90
N ALA A 19 -14.40 -1.24 3.75
CA ALA A 19 -15.11 -1.45 2.49
C ALA A 19 -16.51 -0.83 2.56
N ASN A 20 -16.80 0.05 1.61
CA ASN A 20 -18.13 0.60 1.38
C ASN A 20 -18.65 0.10 0.04
N LYS A 21 -19.83 -0.54 0.04
CA LYS A 21 -20.51 -0.92 -1.21
C LYS A 21 -20.95 0.36 -1.93
N GLN A 22 -20.68 0.44 -3.22
CA GLN A 22 -21.12 1.56 -4.06
C GLN A 22 -21.75 1.05 -5.35
N SER A 23 -22.69 1.82 -5.89
CA SER A 23 -23.26 1.60 -7.22
C SER A 23 -22.72 2.67 -8.15
N GLY A 24 -22.13 2.25 -9.27
CA GLY A 24 -21.68 3.15 -10.32
C GLY A 24 -22.85 3.78 -11.10
N PRO A 25 -22.58 4.81 -11.92
CA PRO A 25 -23.60 5.46 -12.75
C PRO A 25 -24.27 4.51 -13.76
N ASP A 26 -23.58 3.43 -14.13
CA ASP A 26 -24.06 2.36 -15.00
C ASP A 26 -24.82 1.26 -14.25
N GLY A 27 -25.12 1.47 -12.96
CA GLY A 27 -25.81 0.51 -12.09
C GLY A 27 -24.93 -0.66 -11.62
N LYS A 28 -23.65 -0.73 -12.01
CA LYS A 28 -22.76 -1.80 -11.56
C LYS A 28 -22.41 -1.62 -10.08
N ARG A 29 -22.46 -2.72 -9.33
CA ARG A 29 -22.07 -2.74 -7.92
C ARG A 29 -20.56 -2.94 -7.80
N GLY A 30 -19.92 -2.08 -7.04
CA GLY A 30 -18.51 -2.14 -6.68
C GLY A 30 -18.30 -2.04 -5.18
N VAL A 31 -17.04 -2.16 -4.77
CA VAL A 31 -16.59 -1.88 -3.41
C VAL A 31 -15.57 -0.77 -3.51
N MET A 32 -15.83 0.34 -2.83
CA MET A 32 -14.86 1.38 -2.56
C MET A 32 -14.11 1.02 -1.28
N TRP A 33 -12.79 0.96 -1.39
CA TRP A 33 -11.92 0.70 -0.26
C TRP A 33 -11.33 2.01 0.27
N GLN A 34 -11.34 2.17 1.58
CA GLN A 34 -10.49 3.11 2.29
C GLN A 34 -9.32 2.31 2.87
N ILE A 35 -8.10 2.73 2.56
CA ILE A 35 -6.87 2.06 3.01
C ILE A 35 -6.04 3.08 3.78
N PRO A 36 -6.29 3.25 5.10
CA PRO A 36 -5.46 4.09 5.94
C PRO A 36 -4.01 3.62 5.93
N HIS A 37 -3.08 4.56 5.83
CA HIS A 37 -1.65 4.30 5.75
C HIS A 37 -0.84 5.49 6.27
N SER A 38 0.44 5.25 6.54
CA SER A 38 1.39 6.28 6.91
C SER A 38 2.68 6.11 6.13
N PHE A 39 3.23 7.21 5.63
CA PHE A 39 4.54 7.24 4.99
C PHE A 39 5.60 7.72 5.98
N ALA A 40 6.66 6.94 6.14
CA ALA A 40 7.87 7.43 6.78
C ALA A 40 8.61 8.40 5.82
N PRO A 41 9.38 9.37 6.34
CA PRO A 41 10.27 10.17 5.51
C PRO A 41 11.19 9.28 4.67
N PRO A 42 11.36 9.56 3.36
CA PRO A 42 12.19 8.73 2.51
C PRO A 42 13.66 8.87 2.89
N ARG A 43 14.40 7.77 2.78
CA ARG A 43 15.84 7.72 3.11
C ARG A 43 16.68 7.30 1.91
N ASP A 44 17.95 7.66 1.96
CA ASP A 44 18.97 7.16 1.04
C ASP A 44 19.56 5.86 1.58
N ASP A 45 19.83 4.90 0.70
CA ASP A 45 20.41 3.59 1.02
C ASP A 45 21.27 3.08 -0.15
N ASN A 46 22.01 2.00 0.05
CA ASN A 46 22.80 1.33 -1.00
C ASN A 46 22.14 -0.01 -1.34
N ASP A 47 21.99 -0.29 -2.64
CA ASP A 47 21.51 -1.59 -3.08
C ASP A 47 22.61 -2.67 -2.98
N LYS A 48 22.29 -3.90 -3.39
CA LYS A 48 23.23 -5.04 -3.36
C LYS A 48 24.48 -4.86 -4.22
N THR A 49 24.51 -3.86 -5.11
CA THR A 49 25.64 -3.50 -5.98
C THR A 49 26.31 -2.21 -5.53
N GLU A 50 26.07 -1.80 -4.28
CA GLU A 50 26.54 -0.56 -3.65
C GLU A 50 26.07 0.73 -4.35
N GLN A 51 25.07 0.64 -5.22
CA GLN A 51 24.52 1.82 -5.90
C GLN A 51 23.49 2.52 -5.04
N LEU A 52 23.55 3.86 -5.05
CA LEU A 52 22.65 4.69 -4.27
C LEU A 52 21.19 4.51 -4.72
N CYS A 53 20.29 4.20 -3.79
CA CYS A 53 18.86 3.97 -4.01
C CYS A 53 18.01 4.68 -2.96
N LYS A 54 16.76 4.98 -3.27
CA LYS A 54 15.84 5.63 -2.32
C LYS A 54 14.91 4.60 -1.70
N VAL A 55 14.75 4.62 -0.40
CA VAL A 55 13.86 3.68 0.32
C VAL A 55 12.71 4.46 0.94
N PHE A 56 11.51 3.94 0.71
CA PHE A 56 10.26 4.42 1.28
C PHE A 56 9.69 3.32 2.15
N ASP A 57 9.10 3.68 3.29
CA ASP A 57 8.30 2.75 4.09
C ASP A 57 6.85 3.24 4.10
N VAL A 58 5.94 2.35 3.71
CA VAL A 58 4.49 2.58 3.81
C VAL A 58 3.94 1.61 4.84
N VAL A 59 3.32 2.13 5.88
CA VAL A 59 2.81 1.35 7.01
C VAL A 59 1.30 1.22 6.89
N PHE A 60 0.82 -0.02 6.84
CA PHE A 60 -0.60 -0.36 6.84
C PHE A 60 -1.00 -1.09 8.13
N HIS A 61 -2.30 -1.25 8.37
CA HIS A 61 -2.77 -2.17 9.41
C HIS A 61 -2.52 -3.64 9.01
N PRO A 62 -2.20 -4.56 9.93
CA PRO A 62 -1.97 -5.99 9.63
C PRO A 62 -3.12 -6.67 8.86
N ASP A 63 -4.37 -6.24 9.08
CA ASP A 63 -5.53 -6.74 8.33
C ASP A 63 -5.45 -6.37 6.83
N THR A 64 -4.94 -5.19 6.47
CA THR A 64 -4.68 -4.81 5.07
C THR A 64 -3.69 -5.78 4.44
N TYR A 65 -2.60 -6.10 5.14
CA TYR A 65 -1.59 -7.05 4.66
C TYR A 65 -2.18 -8.47 4.49
N ARG A 66 -2.94 -8.96 5.48
CA ARG A 66 -3.62 -10.27 5.40
C ARG A 66 -4.55 -10.35 4.21
N MET A 67 -5.36 -9.31 3.97
CA MET A 67 -6.28 -9.27 2.85
C MET A 67 -5.56 -9.20 1.50
N ALA A 68 -4.45 -8.47 1.41
CA ALA A 68 -3.62 -8.43 0.20
C ALA A 68 -3.04 -9.82 -0.14
N ASN A 69 -2.70 -10.64 0.85
CA ASN A 69 -2.20 -11.99 0.59
C ASN A 69 -3.24 -12.94 -0.02
N SER A 70 -4.54 -12.73 0.24
CA SER A 70 -5.62 -13.61 -0.25
C SER A 70 -6.46 -13.02 -1.38
N ASN A 71 -6.29 -11.73 -1.72
CA ASN A 71 -7.08 -11.04 -2.74
C ASN A 71 -6.18 -10.22 -3.67
N ALA A 72 -5.94 -10.72 -4.88
CA ALA A 72 -5.04 -10.09 -5.86
C ALA A 72 -5.47 -8.68 -6.27
N ARG A 73 -6.79 -8.42 -6.40
CA ARG A 73 -7.30 -7.09 -6.75
C ARG A 73 -7.07 -6.09 -5.60
N PHE A 74 -7.27 -6.53 -4.37
CA PHE A 74 -6.98 -5.71 -3.20
C PHE A 74 -5.47 -5.49 -3.02
N LYS A 75 -4.64 -6.51 -3.28
CA LYS A 75 -3.18 -6.37 -3.30
C LYS A 75 -2.72 -5.31 -4.27
N LYS A 76 -3.24 -5.34 -5.51
CA LYS A 76 -2.92 -4.33 -6.51
C LYS A 76 -3.29 -2.92 -6.04
N LEU A 77 -4.46 -2.77 -5.41
CA LEU A 77 -4.86 -1.49 -4.82
C LEU A 77 -3.91 -1.02 -3.70
N VAL A 78 -3.41 -1.92 -2.85
CA VAL A 78 -2.41 -1.60 -1.81
C VAL A 78 -1.07 -1.19 -2.45
N GLU A 79 -0.63 -1.89 -3.50
CA GLU A 79 0.58 -1.54 -4.25
C GLU A 79 0.46 -0.16 -4.91
N ASP A 80 -0.68 0.14 -5.53
CA ASP A 80 -0.94 1.43 -6.16
C ASP A 80 -1.00 2.55 -5.10
N THR A 81 -1.66 2.31 -3.96
CA THR A 81 -1.71 3.26 -2.82
C THR A 81 -0.32 3.55 -2.25
N ALA A 82 0.61 2.59 -2.32
CA ALA A 82 1.97 2.77 -1.81
C ALA A 82 2.87 3.57 -2.78
N ILE A 83 2.45 3.73 -4.04
CA ILE A 83 3.18 4.46 -5.10
C ILE A 83 2.68 5.90 -5.26
N ASP A 84 1.38 6.14 -5.03
CA ASP A 84 0.74 7.47 -5.07
C ASP A 84 1.35 8.46 -4.06
#